data_AF-A0A928X2F9-F1
#
_entry.id   AF-A0A928X2F9-F1
#
_cell.length_a   1.000
_cell.length_b   1.000
_cell.length_c   1.000
_cell.angle_alpha   90.00
_cell.angle_beta   90.00
_cell.angle_gamma   90.00
#
_symmetry.space_group_name_H-M   'P 1'
#
loop_
_entity.id
_entity.type
_entity.pdbx_description
1 polymer ?
#
loop_
_entity_poly.entity_id
_entity_poly.type
_entity_poly.pdbx_seq_one_letter_code
_entity_poly.pdbx_strand_id
1 'polypeptide(L)'
;MLYSSYKSGVGMENKKTKMPKVFLILGLVSLILLAVGVSLIIIGAIQKVPEMGETGWFEAETTKSNFIFGGSVCLGFGLVLLISSFTPLFHKVSVKTTKYIMSETKEDLTEIADMSADIASPIITKTVGAVKEEFRDTKYCKHCGAKIDEDSKYCSECGKRQ
;
A
#
# COMPACT_ATOMS: atom_id res chain seq x y z
N MET A 1 30.90 4.77 9.19
CA MET A 1 30.76 3.57 8.33
C MET A 1 29.34 3.36 7.77
N LEU A 2 28.28 3.95 8.35
CA LEU A 2 26.88 3.73 7.91
C LEU A 2 26.48 4.50 6.62
N TYR A 3 27.19 5.57 6.26
CA TYR A 3 26.87 6.36 5.05
C TYR A 3 27.25 5.64 3.74
N SER A 4 28.23 4.72 3.78
CA SER A 4 28.70 4.02 2.58
C SER A 4 27.79 2.87 2.14
N SER A 5 26.91 2.38 3.02
CA SER A 5 25.98 1.28 2.68
C SER A 5 24.65 1.76 2.09
N TYR A 6 24.34 3.06 2.15
CA TYR A 6 23.13 3.61 1.52
C TYR A 6 23.31 3.86 0.01
N LYS A 7 24.55 4.11 -0.44
CA LYS A 7 24.84 4.43 -1.84
C LYS A 7 24.80 3.21 -2.78
N SER A 8 24.89 2.00 -2.24
CA SER A 8 24.81 0.73 -3.00
C SER A 8 23.39 0.33 -3.39
N GLY A 9 22.35 1.02 -2.90
CA GLY A 9 20.95 0.82 -3.32
C GLY A 9 20.46 1.72 -4.46
N VAL A 10 21.25 2.73 -4.86
CA VAL A 10 20.89 3.70 -5.91
C VAL A 10 21.44 3.24 -7.26
N GLY A 11 21.04 2.03 -7.64
CA GLY A 11 21.51 1.38 -8.85
C GLY A 11 20.44 0.48 -9.45
N MET A 12 19.19 0.96 -9.53
CA MET A 12 18.20 0.27 -10.35
C MET A 12 18.27 0.84 -11.76
N GLU A 13 19.02 0.10 -12.57
CA GLU A 13 19.14 0.21 -14.01
C GLU A 13 17.83 0.60 -14.66
N ASN A 14 17.94 1.62 -15.51
CA ASN A 14 16.89 2.14 -16.36
C ASN A 14 16.63 1.15 -17.50
N LYS A 15 16.10 -0.04 -17.18
CA LYS A 15 15.62 -0.95 -18.20
C LYS A 15 14.33 -0.34 -18.73
N LYS A 16 14.43 0.41 -19.84
CA LYS A 16 13.29 0.85 -20.65
C LYS A 16 12.55 -0.39 -21.16
N THR A 17 11.73 -1.00 -20.32
CA THR A 17 10.71 -1.95 -20.75
C THR A 17 9.74 -1.14 -21.60
N LYS A 18 9.85 -1.25 -22.93
CA LYS A 18 8.87 -0.74 -23.89
C LYS A 18 7.50 -1.19 -23.38
N MET A 19 6.66 -0.24 -22.97
CA MET A 19 5.29 -0.57 -22.60
C MET A 19 4.64 -1.27 -23.79
N PRO A 20 4.04 -2.45 -23.62
CA PRO A 20 3.29 -3.06 -24.70
C PRO A 20 2.15 -2.10 -25.03
N LYS A 21 2.11 -1.63 -26.29
CA LYS A 21 1.07 -0.72 -26.78
C LYS A 21 -0.35 -1.26 -26.51
N VAL A 22 -0.46 -2.58 -26.31
CA VAL A 22 -1.67 -3.32 -25.93
C VAL A 22 -2.35 -2.73 -24.68
N PHE A 23 -1.63 -2.36 -23.62
CA PHE A 23 -2.26 -1.79 -22.42
C PHE A 23 -2.87 -0.41 -22.65
N LEU A 24 -2.24 0.39 -23.52
CA LEU A 24 -2.73 1.73 -23.88
C LEU A 24 -3.97 1.63 -24.76
N ILE A 25 -3.98 0.70 -25.71
CA ILE A 25 -5.13 0.39 -26.56
C ILE A 25 -6.28 -0.18 -25.72
N LEU A 26 -6.01 -1.09 -24.77
CA LEU A 26 -7.01 -1.67 -23.88
C LEU A 26 -7.70 -0.60 -23.03
N GLY A 27 -6.94 0.37 -22.50
CA GLY A 27 -7.50 1.51 -21.77
C GLY A 27 -8.40 2.41 -22.64
N LEU A 28 -8.01 2.63 -23.90
CA LEU A 28 -8.80 3.39 -24.88
C LEU A 28 -10.12 2.69 -25.23
N VAL A 29 -10.08 1.38 -25.46
CA VAL A 29 -11.26 0.54 -25.68
C VAL A 29 -12.19 0.58 -24.47
N SER A 30 -11.64 0.55 -23.26
CA SER A 30 -12.40 0.63 -22.02
C SER A 30 -13.10 1.99 -21.84
N LEU A 31 -12.45 3.09 -22.22
CA LEU A 31 -13.05 4.43 -22.21
C LEU A 31 -14.24 4.51 -23.18
N ILE A 32 -14.09 3.93 -24.37
CA ILE A 32 -15.17 3.86 -25.37
C ILE A 32 -16.34 3.02 -24.83
N LEU A 33 -16.06 1.87 -24.21
CA LEU A 33 -17.08 1.00 -23.62
C LEU A 33 -17.89 1.71 -22.52
N LEU A 34 -17.21 2.50 -21.68
CA LEU A 34 -17.88 3.33 -20.67
C LEU A 34 -18.73 4.43 -21.30
N ALA A 35 -18.23 5.14 -22.31
CA ALA A 35 -19.00 6.15 -23.01
C ALA A 35 -20.28 5.57 -23.61
N VAL A 36 -20.19 4.41 -24.27
CA VAL A 36 -21.34 3.67 -24.80
C VAL A 36 -22.30 3.25 -23.68
N GLY A 37 -21.78 2.73 -22.56
CA GLY A 37 -22.58 2.37 -21.39
C GLY A 37 -23.37 3.55 -20.82
N VAL A 38 -22.74 4.71 -20.65
CA VAL A 38 -23.41 5.94 -20.21
C VAL A 38 -24.48 6.37 -21.21
N SER A 39 -24.17 6.35 -22.51
CA SER A 39 -25.15 6.70 -23.55
C SER A 39 -26.39 5.81 -23.53
N LEU A 40 -26.25 4.49 -23.34
CA LEU A 40 -27.39 3.57 -23.24
C LEU A 40 -28.27 3.85 -22.03
N ILE A 41 -27.68 4.17 -20.87
CA ILE A 41 -28.43 4.53 -19.66
C ILE A 41 -29.21 5.83 -19.89
N ILE A 42 -28.60 6.84 -20.52
CA ILE A 42 -29.27 8.11 -20.82
C ILE A 42 -30.45 7.87 -21.76
N ILE A 43 -30.28 7.05 -22.81
CA ILE A 43 -31.36 6.72 -23.74
C ILE A 43 -32.51 6.02 -22.98
N GLY A 44 -32.22 5.03 -22.14
CA GLY A 44 -33.22 4.36 -21.31
C GLY A 44 -33.93 5.31 -20.33
N ALA A 45 -33.22 6.27 -19.75
CA ALA A 45 -33.78 7.23 -18.81
C ALA A 45 -34.73 8.25 -19.48
N ILE A 46 -34.52 8.58 -20.76
CA ILE A 46 -35.34 9.55 -21.50
C ILE A 46 -36.57 8.88 -22.14
N GLN A 47 -36.60 7.55 -22.28
CA GLN A 47 -37.76 6.87 -22.85
C GLN A 47 -39.02 7.11 -22.00
N LYS A 48 -40.00 7.77 -22.62
CA LYS A 48 -41.35 7.91 -22.05
C LYS A 48 -42.07 6.58 -22.18
N VAL A 49 -42.51 6.05 -21.06
CA VAL A 49 -43.28 4.81 -20.99
C VAL A 49 -44.76 5.19 -20.84
N PRO A 50 -45.67 4.62 -21.63
CA PRO A 50 -47.10 4.84 -21.44
C PRO A 50 -47.55 4.27 -20.08
N GLU A 51 -48.70 4.72 -19.59
CA GLU A 51 -49.17 4.35 -18.26
C GLU A 51 -49.50 2.85 -18.15
N MET A 52 -49.40 2.32 -16.92
CA MET A 52 -49.69 0.91 -16.65
C MET A 52 -51.14 0.60 -17.02
N GLY A 53 -51.33 -0.25 -18.04
CA GLY A 53 -52.64 -0.67 -18.53
C GLY A 53 -52.95 -0.30 -19.98
N GLU A 54 -52.14 0.55 -20.62
CA GLU A 54 -52.26 0.84 -22.06
C GLU A 54 -51.60 -0.23 -22.93
N THR A 55 -52.06 -0.39 -24.17
CA THR A 55 -51.46 -1.34 -25.12
C THR A 55 -49.98 -1.01 -25.35
N GLY A 56 -49.09 -1.98 -25.17
CA GLY A 56 -47.64 -1.79 -25.36
C GLY A 56 -46.87 -1.25 -24.15
N TRP A 57 -47.51 -1.02 -22.99
CA TRP A 57 -46.83 -0.52 -21.78
C TRP A 57 -45.72 -1.46 -21.29
N PHE A 58 -45.96 -2.77 -21.36
CA PHE A 58 -44.99 -3.78 -20.94
C PHE A 58 -43.78 -3.83 -21.89
N GLU A 59 -43.99 -3.67 -23.19
CA GLU A 59 -42.92 -3.66 -24.20
C GLU A 59 -42.02 -2.43 -24.02
N ALA A 60 -42.61 -1.27 -23.76
CA ALA A 60 -41.89 -0.03 -23.49
C ALA A 60 -41.09 -0.10 -22.17
N GLU A 61 -41.66 -0.64 -21.09
CA GLU A 61 -40.95 -0.80 -19.80
C GLU A 61 -39.85 -1.88 -19.88
N THR A 62 -40.10 -2.97 -20.61
CA THR A 62 -39.08 -4.00 -20.89
C THR A 62 -37.93 -3.41 -21.71
N THR A 63 -38.23 -2.58 -22.71
CA THR A 63 -37.21 -1.92 -23.53
C THR A 63 -36.36 -0.96 -22.70
N LYS A 64 -37.00 -0.12 -21.86
CA LYS A 64 -36.32 0.78 -20.92
C LYS A 64 -35.42 0.01 -19.95
N SER A 65 -35.94 -1.04 -19.33
CA SER A 65 -35.16 -1.85 -18.38
C SER A 65 -33.97 -2.55 -19.06
N ASN A 66 -34.13 -3.04 -20.29
CA ASN A 66 -33.04 -3.62 -21.07
C ASN A 66 -31.91 -2.60 -21.35
N PHE A 67 -32.26 -1.36 -21.73
CA PHE A 67 -31.27 -0.31 -21.96
C PHE A 67 -30.51 0.08 -20.68
N ILE A 68 -31.22 0.19 -19.55
CA ILE A 68 -30.61 0.53 -18.26
C ILE A 68 -29.73 -0.63 -17.76
N PHE A 69 -30.22 -1.87 -17.84
CA PHE A 69 -29.48 -3.05 -17.41
C PHE A 69 -28.25 -3.29 -18.29
N GLY A 70 -28.40 -3.22 -19.61
CA GLY A 70 -27.29 -3.33 -20.55
C GLY A 70 -26.25 -2.24 -20.36
N GLY A 71 -26.69 -0.99 -20.16
CA GLY A 71 -25.80 0.12 -19.84
C GLY A 71 -25.05 -0.07 -18.53
N SER A 72 -25.71 -0.52 -17.47
CA SER A 72 -25.10 -0.82 -16.16
C SER A 72 -24.02 -1.89 -16.25
N VAL A 73 -24.29 -2.98 -16.97
CA VAL A 73 -23.31 -4.06 -17.20
C VAL A 73 -22.08 -3.54 -17.96
N CYS A 74 -22.29 -2.74 -19.01
CA CYS A 74 -21.21 -2.10 -19.75
C CYS A 74 -20.37 -1.15 -18.87
N LEU A 75 -21.01 -0.41 -17.97
CA LEU A 75 -20.29 0.43 -17.01
C LEU A 75 -19.46 -0.38 -16.02
N GLY A 76 -20.04 -1.45 -15.46
CA GLY A 76 -19.35 -2.34 -14.53
C GLY A 76 -18.10 -2.97 -15.16
N PHE A 77 -18.25 -3.58 -16.35
CA PHE A 77 -17.13 -4.16 -17.07
C PHE A 77 -16.10 -3.12 -17.52
N GLY A 78 -16.55 -1.96 -17.99
CA GLY A 78 -15.65 -0.88 -18.39
C GLY A 78 -14.84 -0.30 -17.22
N LEU A 79 -15.39 -0.26 -16.01
CA LEU A 79 -14.67 0.22 -14.83
C LEU A 79 -13.57 -0.77 -14.41
N VAL A 80 -13.88 -2.06 -14.39
CA VAL A 80 -12.92 -3.13 -14.05
C VAL A 80 -11.77 -3.18 -15.06
N LEU A 81 -12.09 -3.06 -16.35
CA LEU A 81 -11.08 -3.03 -17.42
C LEU A 81 -10.21 -1.76 -17.35
N LEU A 82 -10.75 -0.62 -16.94
CA LEU A 82 -9.94 0.58 -16.69
C LEU A 82 -8.95 0.36 -15.55
N ILE A 83 -9.40 -0.14 -14.40
CA ILE A 83 -8.53 -0.35 -13.23
C ILE A 83 -7.37 -1.29 -13.57
N SER A 84 -7.67 -2.39 -14.28
CA SER A 84 -6.64 -3.34 -14.73
C SER A 84 -5.67 -2.73 -15.76
N SER A 85 -6.14 -1.86 -16.66
CA SER A 85 -5.31 -1.20 -17.68
C SER A 85 -4.37 -0.14 -17.09
N PHE A 86 -4.79 0.55 -16.03
CA PHE A 86 -4.03 1.63 -15.41
C PHE A 86 -3.06 1.17 -14.31
N THR A 87 -3.18 -0.05 -13.80
CA THR A 87 -2.30 -0.63 -12.76
C THR A 87 -0.79 -0.41 -13.04
N PRO A 88 -0.24 -0.74 -14.23
CA PRO A 88 1.20 -0.54 -14.50
C PRO A 88 1.61 0.95 -14.64
N LEU A 89 0.65 1.83 -14.96
CA LEU A 89 0.87 3.27 -15.06
C LEU A 89 0.91 3.90 -13.65
N PHE A 90 -0.06 3.55 -12.80
CA PHE A 90 -0.14 4.03 -11.42
C PHE A 90 1.05 3.59 -10.58
N HIS A 91 1.57 2.38 -10.75
CA HIS A 91 2.74 1.92 -10.01
C HIS A 91 3.97 2.83 -10.24
N LYS A 92 4.19 3.29 -11.49
CA LYS A 92 5.31 4.20 -11.80
C LYS A 92 5.09 5.61 -11.26
N VAL A 93 3.87 6.13 -11.35
CA VAL A 93 3.53 7.47 -10.86
C VAL A 93 3.57 7.50 -9.33
N SER A 94 2.95 6.52 -8.67
CA SER A 94 2.93 6.38 -7.21
C SER A 94 4.33 6.29 -6.64
N VAL A 95 5.22 5.44 -7.18
CA VAL A 95 6.60 5.34 -6.68
C VAL A 95 7.37 6.67 -6.87
N LYS A 96 7.09 7.43 -7.92
CA LYS A 96 7.72 8.73 -8.16
C LYS A 96 7.21 9.79 -7.17
N THR A 97 5.91 9.83 -6.94
CA THR A 97 5.27 10.74 -5.98
C THR A 97 5.65 10.39 -4.54
N THR A 98 5.67 9.12 -4.17
CA THR A 98 6.11 8.66 -2.84
C THR A 98 7.58 8.96 -2.60
N LYS A 99 8.46 8.82 -3.60
CA LYS A 99 9.87 9.22 -3.46
C LYS A 99 10.03 10.73 -3.25
N TYR A 100 9.23 11.54 -3.93
CA TYR A 100 9.24 12.99 -3.77
C TYR A 100 8.76 13.41 -2.37
N ILE A 101 7.65 12.83 -1.90
CA ILE A 101 7.12 13.10 -0.56
C ILE A 101 8.08 12.59 0.53
N MET A 102 8.64 11.38 0.39
CA MET A 102 9.64 10.86 1.34
C MET A 102 10.94 11.66 1.33
N SER A 103 11.31 12.35 0.24
CA SER A 103 12.49 13.22 0.24
C SER A 103 12.25 14.53 0.97
N GLU A 104 11.04 15.09 0.94
CA GLU A 104 10.70 16.30 1.71
C GLU A 104 10.53 15.98 3.20
N THR A 105 9.86 14.89 3.56
CA THR A 105 9.65 14.51 4.98
C THR A 105 10.90 13.90 5.64
N LYS A 106 11.94 13.55 4.86
CA LYS A 106 13.15 12.93 5.42
C LYS A 106 13.89 13.87 6.37
N GLU A 107 13.94 15.16 6.02
CA GLU A 107 14.63 16.19 6.80
C GLU A 107 13.92 16.42 8.13
N ASP A 108 12.59 16.53 8.11
CA ASP A 108 11.74 16.63 9.30
C ASP A 108 11.86 15.42 10.24
N LEU A 109 11.94 14.21 9.69
CA LEU A 109 12.09 12.98 10.47
C LEU A 109 13.46 12.89 11.18
N THR A 110 14.52 13.39 10.55
CA THR A 110 15.85 13.47 11.18
C THR A 110 15.90 14.49 12.29
N GLU A 111 15.31 15.68 12.11
CA GLU A 111 15.27 16.69 13.17
C GLU A 111 14.46 16.22 14.39
N ILE A 112 13.30 15.58 14.17
CA ILE A 112 12.50 15.02 15.26
C ILE A 112 13.24 13.86 15.95
N ALA A 113 13.96 13.02 15.19
CA ALA A 113 14.75 11.93 15.76
C ALA A 113 15.91 12.46 16.62
N ASP A 114 16.63 13.48 16.16
CA ASP A 114 17.73 14.10 16.91
C ASP A 114 17.20 14.84 18.15
N MET A 115 16.07 15.55 18.04
CA MET A 115 15.39 16.16 19.20
C MET A 115 14.94 15.10 20.20
N SER A 116 14.39 13.97 19.73
CA SER A 116 13.97 12.87 20.60
C SER A 116 15.16 12.18 21.29
N ALA A 117 16.29 12.06 20.61
CA ALA A 117 17.52 11.52 21.15
C ALA A 117 18.16 12.46 22.18
N ASP A 118 18.12 13.77 21.96
CA ASP A 118 18.60 14.77 22.92
C ASP A 118 17.74 14.84 24.19
N ILE A 119 16.42 14.68 24.06
CA ILE A 119 15.50 14.62 25.20
C ILE A 119 15.64 13.28 25.96
N ALA A 120 15.81 12.17 25.23
CA ALA A 120 15.88 10.84 25.83
C ALA A 120 17.27 10.52 26.43
N SER A 121 18.36 11.02 25.86
CA SER A 121 19.73 10.79 26.36
C SER A 121 19.94 11.07 27.85
N PRO A 122 19.49 12.20 28.43
CA PRO A 122 19.65 12.47 29.87
C PRO A 122 18.74 11.61 30.76
N ILE A 123 17.60 11.16 30.24
CA ILE A 123 16.66 10.28 30.96
C ILE A 123 17.18 8.84 30.94
N ILE A 124 17.70 8.39 29.80
CA ILE A 124 18.30 7.07 29.60
C ILE A 124 19.59 6.95 30.42
N THR A 125 20.44 7.97 30.48
CA THR A 125 21.67 7.89 31.32
C THR A 125 21.37 7.81 32.82
N LYS A 126 20.32 8.50 33.31
CA LYS A 126 19.89 8.38 34.71
C LYS A 126 19.31 7.00 35.02
N THR A 127 18.48 6.46 34.13
CA THR A 127 17.87 5.14 34.31
C THR A 127 18.88 4.01 34.12
N VAL A 128 19.76 4.09 33.11
CA VAL A 128 20.88 3.14 32.93
C VAL A 128 21.86 3.20 34.10
N GLY A 129 22.10 4.38 34.68
CA GLY A 129 22.91 4.51 35.90
C GLY A 129 22.30 3.76 37.10
N ALA A 130 20.98 3.87 37.30
CA ALA A 130 20.26 3.13 38.34
C ALA A 130 20.19 1.62 38.05
N VAL A 131 19.94 1.25 36.79
CA VAL A 131 19.86 -0.15 36.34
C VAL A 131 21.23 -0.84 36.36
N LYS A 132 22.33 -0.11 36.12
CA LYS A 132 23.69 -0.67 36.15
C LYS A 132 24.08 -1.19 37.53
N GLU A 133 23.58 -0.57 38.60
CA GLU A 133 23.79 -1.07 39.96
C GLU A 133 22.88 -2.27 40.28
N GLU A 134 21.72 -2.39 39.62
CA GLU A 134 20.77 -3.50 39.81
C GLU A 134 21.12 -4.77 39.00
N PHE A 135 21.90 -4.65 37.92
CA PHE A 135 22.25 -5.76 37.01
C PHE A 135 23.70 -6.25 37.13
N ARG A 136 24.47 -5.73 38.10
CA ARG A 136 25.90 -6.00 38.24
C ARG A 136 26.29 -7.45 38.55
N ASP A 137 25.36 -8.31 38.95
CA ASP A 137 25.63 -9.71 39.33
C ASP A 137 25.07 -10.77 38.38
N THR A 138 24.68 -10.40 37.14
CA THR A 138 24.02 -11.35 36.24
C THR A 138 24.72 -11.56 34.92
N LYS A 139 25.23 -12.78 34.71
CA LYS A 139 25.75 -13.27 33.44
C LYS A 139 24.66 -14.02 32.69
N TYR A 140 24.70 -14.02 31.36
CA TYR A 140 23.74 -14.75 30.54
C TYR A 140 24.36 -16.04 30.01
N CYS A 141 23.53 -17.08 29.92
CA CYS A 141 23.92 -18.37 29.38
C CYS A 141 24.33 -18.24 27.91
N LYS A 142 25.55 -18.66 27.53
CA LYS A 142 26.01 -18.66 26.14
C LYS A 142 25.24 -19.62 25.23
N HIS A 143 24.50 -20.58 25.81
CA HIS A 143 23.81 -21.63 25.07
C HIS A 143 22.30 -21.42 24.94
N CYS A 144 21.64 -20.91 25.97
CA CYS A 144 20.17 -20.73 25.97
C CYS A 144 19.72 -19.29 26.24
N GLY A 145 20.62 -18.38 26.57
CA GLY A 145 20.29 -16.99 26.88
C GLY A 145 19.66 -16.76 28.26
N ALA A 146 19.49 -17.79 29.08
CA ALA A 146 18.94 -17.65 30.44
C ALA A 146 19.85 -16.81 31.36
N LYS A 147 19.25 -16.07 32.30
CA LYS A 147 19.98 -15.30 33.33
C LYS A 147 20.59 -16.27 34.35
N ILE A 148 21.88 -16.12 34.63
CA ILE A 148 22.64 -16.95 35.56
C ILE A 148 23.42 -16.02 36.50
N ASP A 149 23.52 -16.34 37.78
CA ASP A 149 24.35 -15.59 38.73
C ASP A 149 25.84 -15.66 38.35
N GLU A 150 26.60 -14.56 38.54
CA GLU A 150 28.02 -14.50 38.16
C GLU A 150 28.87 -15.65 38.72
N ASP A 151 28.53 -16.18 39.90
CA ASP A 151 29.28 -17.27 40.56
C ASP A 151 28.90 -18.68 40.07
N SER A 152 27.82 -18.83 39.31
CA SER A 152 27.30 -20.16 38.93
C SER A 152 28.05 -20.75 37.73
N LYS A 153 28.85 -21.81 37.94
CA LYS A 153 29.63 -22.48 36.86
C LYS A 153 28.78 -23.23 35.84
N TYR A 154 27.51 -23.47 36.15
CA TYR A 154 26.56 -24.22 35.32
C TYR A 154 25.25 -23.44 35.21
N CYS A 155 24.59 -23.55 34.06
CA CYS A 155 23.27 -22.96 33.86
C CYS A 155 22.18 -23.79 34.56
N SER A 156 21.35 -23.13 35.38
CA SER A 156 20.18 -23.74 36.03
C SER A 156 19.13 -24.24 35.05
N GLU A 157 18.95 -23.56 33.93
CA GLU A 157 17.90 -23.88 32.94
C GLU A 157 18.31 -24.98 31.97
N CYS A 158 19.57 -24.97 31.49
CA CYS A 158 20.01 -25.91 30.44
C CYS A 158 21.09 -26.91 30.89
N GLY A 159 21.58 -26.80 32.13
CA GLY A 159 22.58 -27.70 32.70
C GLY A 159 23.99 -27.59 32.09
N LYS A 160 24.20 -26.74 31.09
CA LYS A 160 25.50 -26.59 30.41
C LYS A 160 26.44 -25.66 31.19
N ARG A 161 27.74 -25.99 31.18
CA ARG A 161 28.82 -25.20 31.79
C ARG A 161 28.97 -23.85 31.08
N GLN A 162 29.21 -22.78 31.84
CA GLN A 162 29.33 -21.40 31.35
C GLN A 162 30.75 -20.86 31.34
#